data_AF-A0A5A7RXH3-F1
#
_entry.id   AF-A0A5A7RXH3-F1
#
_cell.length_a   1.000
_cell.length_b   1.000
_cell.length_c   1.000
_cell.angle_alpha   90.00
_cell.angle_beta   90.00
_cell.angle_gamma   90.00
#
_symmetry.space_group_name_H-M   'P 1'
#
loop_
_entity.id
_entity.type
_entity.pdbx_description
1 polymer ?
#
loop_
_entity_poly.entity_id
_entity_poly.type
_entity_poly.pdbx_seq_one_letter_code
_entity_poly.pdbx_strand_id
1 'polypeptide(L)'
;MRKRHYLFCAIVTTILLLLTSLPVHGTIIKKVKVDKIVKEETSVSKTDSLAVYNEKTIKRKVNRNVFSSGFGGWIYTRCDGVEKRTNILRGMLLPIDVDNNSNTGINGNDIQIRFYIYPWIEIDDVGIVLVFITTLKIERLGDEIKNSDFEIYLEIPLPDLVSSSSSHRLRIGYYSPENEEIPRIADATMKFKPYFIYNKKPEFNFEITPSFDSTNDQVLILVSDYAKFENNNMVAHRMFSIEYNPAVAATIKIKPGTSEDMWGYTFTRSAEKDTTVTFSYKIEKTNDVTRSITLNIDKLPQLLSFELGLTPFSSGGGNLKYRSNREYNITLGITGSRLGICKYFIIKHIPEEVKATWLPKLIGGFLNLYTSSSHPEIIIKDKEHEPKIRFSFANLSRMINATWEFNNETGYFKLTSDQPGTIISFYWRIDGFDIEINTGLSTNYFLTSWDIDIPGYLELDCNENYLISYHFKIEFDN
;
A
#
# COMPACT_ATOMS: atom_id res chain seq x y z
N MET A 1 24.11 11.02 23.22
CA MET A 1 23.83 9.68 22.64
C MET A 1 23.89 8.52 23.64
N ARG A 2 24.98 8.31 24.41
CA ARG A 2 25.13 7.15 25.32
C ARG A 2 24.00 6.94 26.34
N LYS A 3 23.51 7.99 27.02
CA LYS A 3 22.42 7.87 28.02
C LYS A 3 21.08 7.39 27.42
N ARG A 4 20.77 7.75 26.17
CA ARG A 4 19.55 7.29 25.47
C ARG A 4 19.63 5.81 25.09
N HIS A 5 20.83 5.30 24.78
CA HIS A 5 21.03 3.88 24.44
C HIS A 5 20.86 2.97 25.66
N TYR A 6 21.37 3.34 26.84
CA TYR A 6 21.16 2.53 28.06
C TYR A 6 19.70 2.50 28.51
N LEU A 7 18.99 3.63 28.40
CA LEU A 7 17.56 3.69 28.69
C LEU A 7 16.75 2.85 27.69
N PHE A 8 17.11 2.89 26.41
CA PHE A 8 16.50 2.07 25.37
C PHE A 8 16.75 0.57 25.60
N CYS A 9 18.00 0.16 25.86
CA CYS A 9 18.31 -1.23 26.18
C CYS A 9 17.54 -1.71 27.42
N ALA A 10 17.38 -0.87 28.45
CA ALA A 10 16.59 -1.18 29.64
C ALA A 10 15.09 -1.30 29.35
N ILE A 11 14.52 -0.40 28.55
CA ILE A 11 13.10 -0.45 28.13
C ILE A 11 12.86 -1.69 27.28
N VAL A 12 13.73 -1.97 26.31
CA VAL A 12 13.62 -3.11 25.41
C VAL A 12 13.79 -4.44 26.15
N THR A 13 14.77 -4.56 27.05
CA THR A 13 14.90 -5.76 27.90
C THR A 13 13.69 -5.94 28.81
N THR A 14 13.14 -4.85 29.36
CA THR A 14 11.92 -4.91 30.19
C THR A 14 10.72 -5.37 29.36
N ILE A 15 10.57 -4.87 28.13
CA ILE A 15 9.49 -5.27 27.19
C ILE A 15 9.64 -6.73 26.76
N LEU A 16 10.85 -7.18 26.42
CA LEU A 16 11.12 -8.59 26.12
C LEU A 16 10.79 -9.49 27.32
N LEU A 17 11.23 -9.12 28.53
CA LEU A 17 10.92 -9.85 29.76
C LEU A 17 9.41 -9.92 30.03
N LEU A 18 8.69 -8.80 29.82
CA LEU A 18 7.24 -8.75 30.00
C LEU A 18 6.48 -9.55 28.93
N LEU A 19 6.93 -9.55 27.69
CA LEU A 19 6.28 -10.29 26.61
C LEU A 19 6.63 -11.79 26.62
N THR A 20 7.78 -12.19 27.17
CA THR A 20 8.07 -13.61 27.50
C THR A 20 7.30 -14.12 28.72
N SER A 21 6.71 -13.24 29.52
CA SER A 21 5.87 -13.60 30.67
C SER A 21 4.38 -13.79 30.32
N LEU A 22 4.01 -13.59 29.05
CA LEU A 22 2.74 -14.08 28.52
C LEU A 22 2.72 -15.62 28.63
N PRO A 23 1.63 -16.25 29.07
CA PRO A 23 1.57 -17.70 29.17
C PRO A 23 1.62 -18.30 27.76
N VAL A 24 2.82 -18.71 27.33
CA VAL A 24 3.01 -19.75 26.33
C VAL A 24 2.62 -21.06 27.02
N HIS A 25 1.32 -21.32 27.15
CA HIS A 25 0.80 -22.64 27.49
C HIS A 25 -0.32 -22.95 26.52
N GLY A 26 -0.01 -23.78 25.53
CA GLY A 26 -1.04 -24.56 24.84
C GLY A 26 -1.70 -25.45 25.88
N THR A 27 -2.91 -25.09 26.29
CA THR A 27 -3.75 -25.94 27.13
C THR A 27 -4.29 -27.07 26.27
N ILE A 28 -3.71 -28.26 26.47
CA ILE A 28 -4.35 -29.53 26.15
C ILE A 28 -5.70 -29.53 26.85
N ILE A 29 -6.80 -29.53 26.09
CA ILE A 29 -8.15 -29.69 26.61
C ILE A 29 -8.27 -31.10 27.19
N LYS A 30 -8.15 -31.25 28.52
CA LYS A 30 -8.74 -32.39 29.22
C LYS A 30 -10.25 -32.14 29.31
N LYS A 31 -11.03 -33.06 28.74
CA LYS A 31 -12.50 -33.13 28.86
C LYS A 31 -12.93 -32.85 30.30
N VAL A 32 -13.67 -31.76 30.52
CA VAL A 32 -14.37 -31.51 31.78
C VAL A 32 -15.75 -32.13 31.70
N LYS A 33 -16.02 -33.09 32.59
CA LYS A 33 -17.36 -33.58 32.88
C LYS A 33 -18.13 -32.47 33.61
N VAL A 34 -19.32 -32.17 33.11
CA VAL A 34 -20.30 -31.30 33.76
C VAL A 34 -20.86 -32.04 34.98
N ASP A 35 -20.79 -31.42 36.16
CA ASP A 35 -21.71 -31.75 37.25
C ASP A 35 -22.07 -30.51 38.09
N LYS A 36 -23.39 -30.27 38.09
CA LYS A 36 -24.30 -29.63 39.06
C LYS A 36 -23.94 -28.36 39.84
N ILE A 37 -24.84 -27.40 39.68
CA ILE A 37 -25.10 -26.18 40.45
C ILE A 37 -25.47 -26.52 41.91
N VAL A 38 -24.86 -25.81 42.88
CA VAL A 38 -25.45 -25.56 44.21
C VAL A 38 -25.16 -24.10 44.60
N LYS A 39 -26.22 -23.40 45.03
CA LYS A 39 -26.22 -22.04 45.60
C LYS A 39 -25.75 -22.08 47.05
N GLU A 40 -25.04 -21.04 47.51
CA GLU A 40 -25.20 -20.55 48.89
C GLU A 40 -24.81 -19.07 49.01
N GLU A 41 -25.71 -18.29 49.61
CA GLU A 41 -25.55 -16.91 50.06
C GLU A 41 -24.95 -16.91 51.46
N THR A 42 -24.04 -15.97 51.80
CA THR A 42 -24.13 -15.17 53.05
C THR A 42 -23.05 -14.09 53.15
N SER A 43 -23.30 -13.16 54.07
CA SER A 43 -22.96 -11.75 54.11
C SER A 43 -22.26 -11.33 55.40
N VAL A 44 -21.73 -10.08 55.43
CA VAL A 44 -21.60 -9.14 56.59
C VAL A 44 -20.21 -8.93 57.28
N SER A 45 -19.65 -7.73 57.01
CA SER A 45 -19.11 -6.60 57.84
C SER A 45 -18.06 -6.71 58.98
N LYS A 46 -17.07 -5.79 58.92
CA LYS A 46 -16.55 -4.75 59.88
C LYS A 46 -16.21 -5.17 61.35
N THR A 47 -15.20 -4.69 62.10
CA THR A 47 -14.37 -3.46 62.15
C THR A 47 -13.21 -3.61 63.19
N ASP A 48 -12.15 -2.77 63.07
CA ASP A 48 -11.29 -2.13 64.12
C ASP A 48 -10.45 -3.00 65.10
N SER A 49 -9.24 -2.67 65.60
CA SER A 49 -8.29 -1.52 65.65
C SER A 49 -6.93 -2.09 66.16
N LEU A 50 -5.72 -1.54 65.97
CA LEU A 50 -5.03 -0.46 66.74
C LEU A 50 -3.54 -0.38 66.31
N ALA A 51 -2.95 0.80 66.51
CA ALA A 51 -1.71 1.35 65.92
C ALA A 51 -0.37 0.92 66.56
N VAL A 52 0.77 1.04 65.82
CA VAL A 52 2.01 1.75 66.23
C VAL A 52 2.88 2.18 65.02
N TYR A 53 3.24 3.46 65.06
CA TYR A 53 4.20 4.35 64.36
C TYR A 53 5.30 3.88 63.36
N ASN A 54 5.21 4.47 62.16
CA ASN A 54 6.22 5.15 61.30
C ASN A 54 7.68 4.62 61.16
N GLU A 55 7.96 4.08 59.97
CA GLU A 55 9.17 4.43 59.21
C GLU A 55 8.78 5.13 57.90
N LYS A 56 9.37 6.30 57.66
CA LYS A 56 9.25 7.05 56.40
C LYS A 56 9.97 6.29 55.28
N THR A 57 9.31 5.32 54.68
CA THR A 57 9.69 4.83 53.35
C THR A 57 8.95 5.65 52.31
N ILE A 58 9.68 6.44 51.54
CA ILE A 58 9.19 7.09 50.32
C ILE A 58 8.73 5.95 49.40
N LYS A 59 7.44 5.62 49.48
CA LYS A 59 6.77 4.77 48.49
C LYS A 59 6.77 5.56 47.19
N ARG A 60 7.78 5.33 46.35
CA ARG A 60 7.58 5.47 44.90
C ARG A 60 6.32 4.65 44.61
N LYS A 61 5.22 5.32 44.32
CA LYS A 61 4.11 4.73 43.56
C LYS A 61 4.71 4.32 42.23
N VAL A 62 5.29 3.12 42.19
CA VAL A 62 5.41 2.38 40.94
C VAL A 62 3.97 2.11 40.58
N ASN A 63 3.48 2.87 39.60
CA ASN A 63 2.21 2.60 38.96
C ASN A 63 2.37 1.25 38.27
N ARG A 64 2.19 0.14 39.00
CA ARG A 64 2.19 -1.24 38.50
C ARG A 64 0.88 -1.56 37.73
N ASN A 65 0.28 -0.54 37.13
CA ASN A 65 -0.96 -0.61 36.37
C ASN A 65 -0.73 -0.21 34.90
N VAL A 66 0.39 -0.63 34.31
CA VAL A 66 0.55 -0.57 32.84
C VAL A 66 -0.29 -1.68 32.15
N PHE A 67 -0.86 -2.61 32.92
CA PHE A 67 -1.67 -3.73 32.41
C PHE A 67 -3.11 -3.79 32.95
N SER A 68 -3.60 -2.75 33.63
CA SER A 68 -5.02 -2.70 34.05
C SER A 68 -5.95 -2.06 33.01
N SER A 69 -5.44 -1.61 31.87
CA SER A 69 -6.24 -1.46 30.66
C SER A 69 -6.06 -2.73 29.85
N GLY A 70 -7.09 -3.58 29.75
CA GLY A 70 -7.04 -4.80 28.95
C GLY A 70 -6.48 -4.53 27.55
N PHE A 71 -5.72 -5.47 27.02
CA PHE A 71 -5.19 -5.41 25.65
C PHE A 71 -6.35 -5.15 24.68
N GLY A 72 -6.50 -3.90 24.24
CA GLY A 72 -7.73 -3.38 23.61
C GLY A 72 -7.86 -3.72 22.12
N GLY A 73 -7.36 -4.90 21.73
CA GLY A 73 -7.40 -5.36 20.34
C GLY A 73 -8.73 -5.96 19.96
N TRP A 74 -9.02 -5.95 18.67
CA TRP A 74 -10.28 -6.45 18.10
C TRP A 74 -10.02 -7.24 16.82
N ILE A 75 -10.90 -8.18 16.55
CA ILE A 75 -11.05 -8.85 15.27
C ILE A 75 -12.31 -8.27 14.64
N TYR A 76 -12.15 -7.64 13.49
CA TYR A 76 -13.27 -7.23 12.67
C TYR A 76 -13.55 -8.29 11.64
N THR A 77 -14.84 -8.58 11.42
CA THR A 77 -15.30 -9.39 10.31
C THR A 77 -16.48 -8.71 9.62
N ARG A 78 -16.55 -8.81 8.30
CA ARG A 78 -17.74 -8.52 7.49
C ARG A 78 -18.00 -9.73 6.60
N CYS A 79 -19.19 -10.30 6.64
CA CYS A 79 -19.59 -11.42 5.77
C CYS A 79 -20.97 -11.12 5.18
N ASP A 80 -21.07 -10.94 3.86
CA ASP A 80 -22.33 -10.60 3.16
C ASP A 80 -23.10 -9.44 3.83
N GLY A 81 -22.37 -8.42 4.27
CA GLY A 81 -22.90 -7.24 4.96
C GLY A 81 -23.12 -7.38 6.47
N VAL A 82 -22.93 -8.57 7.06
CA VAL A 82 -22.96 -8.78 8.51
C VAL A 82 -21.62 -8.37 9.12
N GLU A 83 -21.59 -7.27 9.86
CA GLU A 83 -20.39 -6.77 10.53
C GLU A 83 -20.32 -7.16 12.01
N LYS A 84 -19.15 -7.63 12.45
CA LYS A 84 -18.89 -7.95 13.86
C LYS A 84 -17.53 -7.43 14.32
N ARG A 85 -17.46 -7.05 15.60
CA ARG A 85 -16.21 -6.74 16.32
C ARG A 85 -16.07 -7.65 17.51
N THR A 86 -15.20 -8.63 17.39
CA THR A 86 -14.92 -9.61 18.43
C THR A 86 -13.69 -9.16 19.22
N ASN A 87 -13.79 -9.12 20.55
CA ASN A 87 -12.62 -8.86 21.38
C ASN A 87 -11.52 -9.90 21.11
N ILE A 88 -10.28 -9.47 20.98
CA ILE A 88 -9.17 -10.32 20.56
C ILE A 88 -8.99 -11.56 21.46
N LEU A 89 -9.21 -11.45 22.78
CA LEU A 89 -9.10 -12.59 23.70
C LEU A 89 -10.22 -13.61 23.48
N ARG A 90 -11.43 -13.14 23.16
CA ARG A 90 -12.56 -14.02 22.83
C ARG A 90 -12.31 -14.75 21.52
N GLY A 91 -11.87 -14.03 20.48
CA GLY A 91 -11.57 -14.62 19.18
C GLY A 91 -10.42 -15.62 19.22
N MET A 92 -9.44 -15.44 20.11
CA MET A 92 -8.37 -16.43 20.31
C MET A 92 -8.86 -17.75 20.90
N LEU A 93 -9.86 -17.69 21.78
CA LEU A 93 -10.32 -18.83 22.58
C LEU A 93 -11.46 -19.58 21.90
N LEU A 94 -12.29 -18.88 21.14
CA LEU A 94 -13.51 -19.40 20.55
C LEU A 94 -13.57 -19.08 19.05
N PRO A 95 -14.05 -20.03 18.23
CA PRO A 95 -14.50 -19.75 16.87
C PRO A 95 -15.49 -18.57 16.82
N ILE A 96 -15.58 -17.94 15.66
CA ILE A 96 -16.41 -16.76 15.41
C ILE A 96 -17.47 -17.13 14.38
N ASP A 97 -18.74 -17.04 14.79
CA ASP A 97 -19.89 -16.85 13.90
C ASP A 97 -19.72 -15.50 13.18
N VAL A 98 -19.71 -15.47 11.86
CA VAL A 98 -19.56 -14.25 11.04
C VAL A 98 -20.85 -13.85 10.31
N ASP A 99 -21.78 -14.77 10.09
CA ASP A 99 -23.00 -14.55 9.28
C ASP A 99 -24.31 -14.53 10.10
N ASN A 100 -24.25 -14.80 11.40
CA ASN A 100 -25.37 -14.96 12.33
C ASN A 100 -26.28 -16.17 12.01
N ASN A 101 -25.76 -17.21 11.38
CA ASN A 101 -26.52 -18.42 11.07
C ASN A 101 -26.06 -19.59 11.93
N SER A 102 -26.93 -20.08 12.82
CA SER A 102 -26.60 -21.23 13.66
C SER A 102 -26.42 -22.55 12.91
N ASN A 103 -26.77 -22.60 11.62
CA ASN A 103 -26.69 -23.79 10.78
C ASN A 103 -25.40 -23.89 9.96
N THR A 104 -24.50 -22.91 10.03
CA THR A 104 -23.25 -22.86 9.25
C THR A 104 -22.05 -23.23 10.12
N GLY A 105 -20.98 -23.69 9.47
CA GLY A 105 -19.73 -24.05 10.12
C GLY A 105 -19.88 -25.07 11.25
N ILE A 106 -19.09 -24.92 12.31
CA ILE A 106 -19.06 -25.84 13.45
C ILE A 106 -19.79 -25.23 14.64
N ASN A 107 -20.98 -25.76 14.94
CA ASN A 107 -21.89 -25.25 15.98
C ASN A 107 -22.27 -23.77 15.77
N GLY A 108 -22.55 -23.37 14.52
CA GLY A 108 -22.90 -22.00 14.16
C GLY A 108 -21.71 -21.04 14.11
N ASN A 109 -20.47 -21.54 14.07
CA ASN A 109 -19.28 -20.70 13.95
C ASN A 109 -18.55 -21.02 12.65
N ASP A 110 -18.20 -19.98 11.90
CA ASP A 110 -17.74 -20.13 10.52
C ASP A 110 -16.22 -20.07 10.39
N ILE A 111 -15.55 -19.38 11.31
CA ILE A 111 -14.10 -19.21 11.27
C ILE A 111 -13.43 -19.50 12.62
N GLN A 112 -12.20 -20.00 12.54
CA GLN A 112 -11.28 -20.06 13.66
C GLN A 112 -10.08 -19.15 13.38
N ILE A 113 -9.64 -18.41 14.40
CA ILE A 113 -8.48 -17.53 14.26
C ILE A 113 -7.39 -17.90 15.26
N ARG A 114 -6.14 -17.63 14.87
CA ARG A 114 -4.99 -17.60 15.77
C ARG A 114 -4.17 -16.38 15.44
N PHE A 115 -3.61 -15.71 16.42
CA PHE A 115 -2.71 -14.59 16.15
C PHE A 115 -1.49 -14.62 17.06
N TYR A 116 -0.42 -14.00 16.57
CA TYR A 116 0.85 -13.89 17.27
C TYR A 116 1.34 -12.45 17.12
N ILE A 117 1.77 -11.85 18.23
CA ILE A 117 2.45 -10.55 18.23
C ILE A 117 3.79 -10.77 18.88
N TYR A 118 4.85 -10.69 18.08
CA TYR A 118 6.21 -10.96 18.51
C TYR A 118 7.06 -9.70 18.41
N PRO A 119 7.50 -9.11 19.55
CA PRO A 119 8.55 -8.10 19.53
C PRO A 119 9.90 -8.75 19.20
N TRP A 120 10.72 -8.10 18.40
CA TRP A 120 12.06 -8.56 18.08
C TRP A 120 13.02 -7.39 17.96
N ILE A 121 14.31 -7.63 18.19
CA ILE A 121 15.36 -6.63 18.01
C ILE A 121 16.13 -6.98 16.75
N GLU A 122 16.25 -6.04 15.83
CA GLU A 122 17.11 -6.16 14.66
C GLU A 122 18.23 -5.12 14.71
N ILE A 123 19.39 -5.50 14.18
CA ILE A 123 20.45 -4.56 13.86
C ILE A 123 20.24 -4.15 12.41
N ASP A 124 20.02 -2.86 12.20
CA ASP A 124 19.85 -2.22 10.91
C ASP A 124 20.98 -1.19 10.68
N ASP A 125 21.00 -0.56 9.52
CA ASP A 125 21.95 0.48 9.13
C ASP A 125 22.08 1.64 10.15
N VAL A 126 20.96 2.02 10.78
CA VAL A 126 20.88 3.07 11.81
C VAL A 126 21.21 2.58 13.22
N GLY A 127 21.38 1.27 13.42
CA GLY A 127 21.66 0.64 14.72
C GLY A 127 20.56 -0.31 15.17
N ILE A 128 20.28 -0.35 16.47
CA ILE A 128 19.36 -1.31 17.09
C ILE A 128 17.91 -0.82 16.94
N VAL A 129 17.07 -1.60 16.27
CA VAL A 129 15.69 -1.28 15.95
C VAL A 129 14.75 -2.30 16.60
N LEU A 130 13.72 -1.82 17.29
CA LEU A 130 12.61 -2.66 17.74
C LEU A 130 11.67 -2.93 16.56
N VAL A 131 11.28 -4.19 16.41
CA VAL A 131 10.42 -4.68 15.35
C VAL A 131 9.22 -5.39 15.96
N PHE A 132 8.05 -5.19 15.37
CA PHE A 132 6.83 -5.92 15.74
C PHE A 132 6.42 -6.81 14.58
N ILE A 133 6.35 -8.11 14.82
CA ILE A 133 5.84 -9.08 13.86
C ILE A 133 4.45 -9.50 14.34
N THR A 134 3.42 -9.17 13.56
CA THR A 134 2.03 -9.52 13.82
C THR A 134 1.58 -10.50 12.75
N THR A 135 1.14 -11.69 13.15
CA THR A 135 0.58 -12.70 12.24
C THR A 135 -0.84 -13.00 12.66
N LEU A 136 -1.79 -12.94 11.72
CA LEU A 136 -3.16 -13.42 11.87
C LEU A 136 -3.32 -14.65 10.97
N LYS A 137 -3.68 -15.78 11.56
CA LYS A 137 -4.05 -17.02 10.87
C LYS A 137 -5.57 -17.16 10.94
N ILE A 138 -6.19 -17.44 9.80
CA ILE A 138 -7.63 -17.59 9.64
C ILE A 138 -7.88 -18.96 9.02
N GLU A 139 -8.81 -19.72 9.61
CA GLU A 139 -9.25 -21.03 9.12
C GLU A 139 -10.77 -20.99 8.94
N ARG A 140 -11.24 -21.32 7.73
CA ARG A 140 -12.66 -21.46 7.42
C ARG A 140 -13.15 -22.85 7.83
N LEU A 141 -14.17 -22.89 8.70
CA LEU A 141 -14.66 -24.10 9.36
C LEU A 141 -15.75 -24.86 8.58
N GLY A 142 -16.39 -24.21 7.62
CA GLY A 142 -17.48 -24.79 6.81
C GLY A 142 -17.53 -24.19 5.40
N ASP A 143 -18.29 -24.82 4.51
CA ASP A 143 -18.37 -24.42 3.10
C ASP A 143 -19.53 -23.45 2.81
N GLU A 144 -20.36 -23.15 3.80
CA GLU A 144 -21.58 -22.36 3.64
C GLU A 144 -21.27 -20.90 3.28
N ILE A 145 -20.24 -20.33 3.89
CA ILE A 145 -19.75 -18.97 3.58
C ILE A 145 -18.69 -18.96 2.47
N LYS A 146 -18.40 -20.09 1.83
CA LYS A 146 -17.20 -20.27 1.00
C LYS A 146 -17.02 -19.20 -0.09
N ASN A 147 -18.10 -18.69 -0.67
CA ASN A 147 -18.04 -17.71 -1.77
C ASN A 147 -18.68 -16.36 -1.39
N SER A 148 -18.82 -16.10 -0.09
CA SER A 148 -19.39 -14.86 0.46
C SER A 148 -18.42 -13.68 0.32
N ASP A 149 -18.96 -12.45 0.26
CA ASP A 149 -18.19 -11.23 0.39
C ASP A 149 -17.62 -11.12 1.81
N PHE A 150 -16.31 -11.36 1.96
CA PHE A 150 -15.72 -11.56 3.29
C PHE A 150 -14.49 -10.71 3.55
N GLU A 151 -14.55 -9.88 4.59
CA GLU A 151 -13.41 -9.12 5.11
C GLU A 151 -13.10 -9.54 6.53
N ILE A 152 -11.82 -9.73 6.84
CA ILE A 152 -11.33 -9.94 8.20
C ILE A 152 -10.05 -9.18 8.44
N TYR A 153 -9.93 -8.52 9.60
CA TYR A 153 -8.66 -8.00 10.05
C TYR A 153 -8.52 -7.99 11.57
N LEU A 154 -7.26 -8.10 12.01
CA LEU A 154 -6.84 -7.89 13.39
C LEU A 154 -6.43 -6.44 13.58
N GLU A 155 -7.04 -5.76 14.56
CA GLU A 155 -6.69 -4.42 15.01
C GLU A 155 -6.00 -4.45 16.37
N ILE A 156 -4.81 -3.87 16.45
CA ILE A 156 -4.00 -3.80 17.67
C ILE A 156 -3.60 -2.35 17.97
N PRO A 157 -3.97 -1.80 19.14
CA PRO A 157 -3.35 -0.60 19.66
C PRO A 157 -1.97 -0.93 20.25
N LEU A 158 -0.97 -0.12 19.94
CA LEU A 158 0.37 -0.18 20.51
C LEU A 158 0.71 1.15 21.21
N PRO A 159 1.28 1.13 22.43
CA PRO A 159 1.79 2.35 23.05
C PRO A 159 3.03 2.87 22.30
N ASP A 160 3.20 4.19 22.25
CA ASP A 160 4.47 4.78 21.84
C ASP A 160 5.48 4.66 22.99
N LEU A 161 6.71 4.24 22.69
CA LEU A 161 7.75 4.00 23.68
C LEU A 161 8.51 5.27 24.08
N VAL A 162 8.34 6.36 23.33
CA VAL A 162 9.07 7.62 23.54
C VAL A 162 8.17 8.67 24.19
N SER A 163 6.86 8.63 23.93
CA SER A 163 5.92 9.60 24.46
C SER A 163 4.64 8.92 24.97
N SER A 164 4.28 9.20 26.21
CA SER A 164 3.06 8.65 26.82
C SER A 164 1.77 9.27 26.28
N SER A 165 1.86 10.37 25.52
CA SER A 165 0.72 11.00 24.88
C SER A 165 0.50 10.55 23.44
N SER A 166 1.34 9.65 22.93
CA SER A 166 1.19 9.08 21.60
C SER A 166 0.94 7.59 21.64
N SER A 167 0.29 7.11 20.59
CA SER A 167 0.00 5.70 20.40
C SER A 167 -0.03 5.37 18.91
N HIS A 168 -0.02 4.08 18.62
CA HIS A 168 -0.10 3.54 17.27
C HIS A 168 -1.27 2.57 17.19
N ARG A 169 -1.85 2.44 15.99
CA ARG A 169 -2.79 1.39 15.65
C ARG A 169 -2.24 0.64 14.45
N LEU A 170 -2.25 -0.68 14.55
CA LEU A 170 -1.87 -1.60 13.50
C LEU A 170 -3.10 -2.42 13.10
N ARG A 171 -3.32 -2.58 11.79
CA ARG A 171 -4.32 -3.50 11.24
C ARG A 171 -3.68 -4.41 10.19
N ILE A 172 -4.05 -5.68 10.19
CA ILE A 172 -3.63 -6.65 9.16
C ILE A 172 -4.70 -7.71 8.98
N GLY A 173 -4.96 -8.09 7.74
CA GLY A 173 -5.95 -9.09 7.39
C GLY A 173 -6.12 -9.21 5.88
N TYR A 174 -7.27 -9.69 5.44
CA TYR A 174 -7.59 -9.80 4.03
C TYR A 174 -9.07 -9.56 3.74
N TYR A 175 -9.35 -9.36 2.46
CA TYR A 175 -10.66 -9.27 1.86
C TYR A 175 -10.75 -10.27 0.70
N SER A 176 -11.80 -11.08 0.69
CA SER A 176 -12.21 -12.02 -0.37
C SER A 176 -13.48 -11.45 -1.01
N PRO A 177 -13.42 -11.02 -2.28
CA PRO A 177 -14.60 -10.49 -2.98
C PRO A 177 -15.73 -11.51 -3.15
N GLU A 178 -16.93 -11.01 -3.44
CA GLU A 178 -18.08 -11.85 -3.82
C GLU A 178 -17.72 -12.76 -5.01
N ASN A 179 -18.12 -14.04 -4.94
CA ASN A 179 -17.81 -15.10 -5.90
C ASN A 179 -16.35 -15.60 -5.93
N GLU A 180 -15.47 -15.03 -5.11
CA GLU A 180 -14.14 -15.58 -4.85
C GLU A 180 -14.19 -16.49 -3.62
N GLU A 181 -13.48 -17.62 -3.68
CA GLU A 181 -13.39 -18.56 -2.57
C GLU A 181 -12.66 -17.92 -1.39
N ILE A 182 -13.32 -17.84 -0.24
CA ILE A 182 -12.64 -17.59 1.03
C ILE A 182 -11.65 -18.74 1.28
N PRO A 183 -10.34 -18.44 1.44
CA PRO A 183 -9.32 -19.46 1.64
C PRO A 183 -9.70 -20.41 2.78
N ARG A 184 -9.45 -21.71 2.60
CA ARG A 184 -9.57 -22.69 3.69
C ARG A 184 -8.68 -22.28 4.87
N ILE A 185 -7.46 -21.87 4.57
CA ILE A 185 -6.52 -21.28 5.52
C ILE A 185 -5.86 -20.06 4.87
N ALA A 186 -5.71 -18.98 5.62
CA ALA A 186 -4.87 -17.85 5.21
C ALA A 186 -4.05 -17.31 6.38
N ASP A 187 -2.76 -17.13 6.14
CA ASP A 187 -1.87 -16.43 7.06
C ASP A 187 -1.58 -15.02 6.51
N ALA A 188 -1.92 -13.99 7.27
CA ALA A 188 -1.59 -12.59 6.98
C ALA A 188 -0.61 -12.07 8.03
N THR A 189 0.62 -11.72 7.61
CA THR A 189 1.69 -11.25 8.49
C THR A 189 2.09 -9.82 8.14
N MET A 190 2.27 -8.98 9.17
CA MET A 190 2.88 -7.67 9.07
C MET A 190 4.12 -7.60 9.98
N LYS A 191 5.26 -7.25 9.39
CA LYS A 191 6.46 -6.83 10.10
C LYS A 191 6.57 -5.31 10.05
N PHE A 192 6.47 -4.68 11.21
CA PHE A 192 6.50 -3.23 11.37
C PHE A 192 7.78 -2.79 12.09
N LYS A 193 8.55 -1.91 11.44
CA LYS A 193 9.70 -1.23 12.06
C LYS A 193 9.38 0.26 12.23
N PRO A 194 9.02 0.71 13.44
CA PRO A 194 8.63 2.10 13.68
C PRO A 194 9.78 3.10 13.66
N TYR A 195 11.02 2.67 13.93
CA TYR A 195 12.17 3.56 14.14
C TYR A 195 11.97 4.64 15.23
N PHE A 196 11.30 4.33 16.35
CA PHE A 196 10.90 5.30 17.38
C PHE A 196 11.97 6.31 17.82
N ILE A 197 13.24 5.91 17.87
CA ILE A 197 14.36 6.74 18.33
C ILE A 197 15.20 7.35 17.20
N TYR A 198 14.89 7.04 15.94
CA TYR A 198 15.61 7.49 14.76
C TYR A 198 14.72 8.41 13.92
N ASN A 199 15.34 9.37 13.23
CA ASN A 199 14.64 10.20 12.26
C ASN A 199 14.51 9.45 10.91
N LYS A 200 13.86 8.28 10.93
CA LYS A 200 13.65 7.40 9.76
C LYS A 200 12.16 7.09 9.65
N LYS A 201 11.64 7.04 8.43
CA LYS A 201 10.24 6.65 8.16
C LYS A 201 10.05 5.16 8.52
N PRO A 202 8.84 4.75 8.93
CA PRO A 202 8.58 3.35 9.25
C PRO A 202 8.77 2.42 8.04
N GLU A 203 9.28 1.22 8.29
CA GLU A 203 9.32 0.12 7.32
C GLU A 203 8.17 -0.86 7.57
N PHE A 204 7.63 -1.42 6.49
CA PHE A 204 6.56 -2.40 6.52
C PHE A 204 6.93 -3.57 5.62
N ASN A 205 6.80 -4.79 6.12
CA ASN A 205 6.73 -5.97 5.26
C ASN A 205 5.37 -6.63 5.48
N PHE A 206 4.68 -6.94 4.40
CA PHE A 206 3.42 -7.68 4.42
C PHE A 206 3.62 -9.01 3.71
N GLU A 207 3.08 -10.06 4.29
CA GLU A 207 3.12 -11.40 3.72
C GLU A 207 1.70 -11.99 3.80
N ILE A 208 1.29 -12.63 2.71
CA ILE A 208 0.05 -13.41 2.66
C ILE A 208 0.35 -14.80 2.13
N THR A 209 -0.20 -15.81 2.79
CA THR A 209 -0.10 -17.21 2.36
C THR A 209 -1.49 -17.84 2.43
N PRO A 210 -2.26 -17.79 1.33
CA PRO A 210 -3.57 -18.43 1.24
C PRO A 210 -3.47 -19.89 0.76
N SER A 211 -4.42 -20.71 1.20
CA SER A 211 -4.66 -22.07 0.74
C SER A 211 -6.14 -22.23 0.42
N PHE A 212 -6.46 -22.53 -0.83
CA PHE A 212 -7.82 -22.73 -1.32
C PHE A 212 -8.11 -24.22 -1.49
N ASP A 213 -9.37 -24.63 -1.40
CA ASP A 213 -9.81 -25.98 -1.75
C ASP A 213 -9.97 -26.13 -3.27
N SER A 214 -10.35 -25.06 -3.98
CA SER A 214 -10.48 -25.08 -5.43
C SER A 214 -9.13 -25.05 -6.15
N THR A 215 -9.14 -25.57 -7.38
CA THR A 215 -8.01 -25.49 -8.31
C THR A 215 -8.06 -24.25 -9.21
N ASN A 216 -9.14 -23.47 -9.11
CA ASN A 216 -9.34 -22.28 -9.92
C ASN A 216 -8.44 -21.14 -9.41
N ASP A 217 -8.12 -20.24 -10.31
CA ASP A 217 -7.44 -19.00 -9.95
C ASP A 217 -8.42 -18.13 -9.17
N GLN A 218 -8.03 -17.68 -7.97
CA GLN A 218 -8.87 -16.90 -7.05
C GLN A 218 -8.25 -15.53 -6.82
N VAL A 219 -9.05 -14.53 -6.48
CA VAL A 219 -8.58 -13.19 -6.10
C VAL A 219 -8.61 -13.03 -4.59
N LEU A 220 -7.54 -12.44 -4.04
CA LEU A 220 -7.47 -12.12 -2.61
C LEU A 220 -6.77 -10.78 -2.41
N ILE A 221 -7.30 -9.98 -1.50
CA ILE A 221 -6.79 -8.64 -1.23
C ILE A 221 -6.26 -8.60 0.21
N LEU A 222 -4.94 -8.46 0.38
CA LEU A 222 -4.37 -8.16 1.70
C LEU A 222 -4.72 -6.72 2.07
N VAL A 223 -5.28 -6.53 3.26
CA VAL A 223 -5.60 -5.21 3.81
C VAL A 223 -4.78 -4.92 5.06
N SER A 224 -4.16 -3.75 5.10
CA SER A 224 -3.38 -3.32 6.26
C SER A 224 -3.44 -1.82 6.48
N ASP A 225 -3.30 -1.41 7.73
CA ASP A 225 -3.30 0.00 8.12
C ASP A 225 -2.33 0.24 9.28
N TYR A 226 -1.63 1.37 9.19
CA TYR A 226 -0.93 1.98 10.30
C TYR A 226 -1.46 3.39 10.57
N ALA A 227 -1.86 3.66 11.81
CA ALA A 227 -2.18 5.01 12.27
C ALA A 227 -1.32 5.41 13.47
N LYS A 228 -0.92 6.68 13.53
CA LYS A 228 -0.28 7.32 14.67
C LYS A 228 -1.23 8.34 15.26
N PHE A 229 -1.34 8.32 16.59
CA PHE A 229 -2.13 9.26 17.36
C PHE A 229 -1.23 10.06 18.30
N GLU A 230 -1.53 11.35 18.45
CA GLU A 230 -0.92 12.25 19.43
C GLU A 230 -2.04 12.99 20.16
N ASN A 231 -2.07 12.90 21.49
CA ASN A 231 -3.15 13.41 22.33
C ASN A 231 -4.55 12.94 21.85
N ASN A 232 -4.66 11.66 21.48
CA ASN A 232 -5.84 11.03 20.90
C ASN A 232 -6.29 11.55 19.51
N ASN A 233 -5.54 12.47 18.90
CA ASN A 233 -5.80 12.92 17.53
C ASN A 233 -4.94 12.14 16.54
N MET A 234 -5.55 11.65 15.46
CA MET A 234 -4.84 10.96 14.40
C MET A 234 -3.95 11.96 13.63
N VAL A 235 -2.63 11.78 13.71
CA VAL A 235 -1.64 12.65 13.05
C VAL A 235 -1.14 12.08 11.72
N ALA A 236 -1.18 10.76 11.57
CA ALA A 236 -0.84 10.08 10.34
C ALA A 236 -1.62 8.77 10.23
N HIS A 237 -2.08 8.47 9.03
CA HIS A 237 -2.77 7.23 8.70
C HIS A 237 -2.31 6.76 7.33
N ARG A 238 -1.85 5.51 7.27
CA ARG A 238 -1.32 4.84 6.10
C ARG A 238 -2.16 3.61 5.86
N MET A 239 -2.82 3.54 4.73
CA MET A 239 -3.66 2.40 4.34
C MET A 239 -3.02 1.70 3.14
N PHE A 240 -2.96 0.39 3.21
CA PHE A 240 -2.37 -0.48 2.21
C PHE A 240 -3.42 -1.50 1.78
N SER A 241 -3.56 -1.67 0.47
CA SER A 241 -4.38 -2.73 -0.13
C SER A 241 -3.54 -3.40 -1.21
N ILE A 242 -3.53 -4.73 -1.23
CA ILE A 242 -2.71 -5.51 -2.16
C ILE A 242 -3.54 -6.64 -2.71
N GLU A 243 -4.03 -6.47 -3.92
CA GLU A 243 -4.77 -7.48 -4.66
C GLU A 243 -3.79 -8.40 -5.39
N TYR A 244 -4.06 -9.71 -5.31
CA TYR A 244 -3.34 -10.75 -6.03
C TYR A 244 -4.32 -11.53 -6.90
N ASN A 245 -4.02 -11.62 -8.21
CA ASN A 245 -4.82 -12.38 -9.17
C ASN A 245 -3.92 -13.18 -10.15
N PRO A 246 -3.83 -14.52 -10.04
CA PRO A 246 -4.31 -15.33 -8.92
C PRO A 246 -3.62 -15.01 -7.59
N ALA A 247 -4.34 -15.24 -6.50
CA ALA A 247 -3.85 -15.20 -5.14
C ALA A 247 -2.85 -16.32 -4.87
N VAL A 248 -1.64 -15.93 -4.50
CA VAL A 248 -0.52 -16.83 -4.23
C VAL A 248 0.21 -16.39 -2.97
N ALA A 249 1.05 -17.27 -2.42
CA ALA A 249 1.96 -16.88 -1.37
C ALA A 249 2.91 -15.78 -1.87
N ALA A 250 2.84 -14.61 -1.24
CA ALA A 250 3.55 -13.42 -1.67
C ALA A 250 3.97 -12.53 -0.51
N THR A 251 5.03 -11.77 -0.73
CA THR A 251 5.52 -10.78 0.21
C THR A 251 5.75 -9.46 -0.52
N ILE A 252 5.35 -8.38 0.13
CA ILE A 252 5.78 -7.03 -0.23
C ILE A 252 6.61 -6.46 0.92
N LYS A 253 7.68 -5.78 0.58
CA LYS A 253 8.48 -4.99 1.50
C LYS A 253 8.52 -3.56 1.02
N ILE A 254 8.17 -2.66 1.93
CA ILE A 254 8.14 -1.22 1.74
C ILE A 254 9.13 -0.62 2.72
N LYS A 255 10.18 0.00 2.17
CA LYS A 255 11.23 0.65 2.94
C LYS A 255 11.50 2.07 2.47
N PRO A 256 12.05 2.95 3.32
CA PRO A 256 12.62 4.21 2.84
C PRO A 256 13.65 3.92 1.74
N GLY A 257 13.56 4.65 0.62
CA GLY A 257 14.53 4.58 -0.47
C GLY A 257 15.78 5.40 -0.17
N THR A 258 16.65 5.53 -1.18
CA THR A 258 17.94 6.26 -1.06
C THR A 258 17.82 7.77 -0.85
N SER A 259 16.65 8.37 -1.09
CA SER A 259 16.38 9.79 -0.81
C SER A 259 15.08 9.95 -0.03
N GLU A 260 14.89 11.10 0.61
CA GLU A 260 13.77 11.35 1.53
C GLU A 260 12.41 11.00 0.90
N ASP A 261 12.21 11.29 -0.38
CA ASP A 261 10.92 11.10 -1.04
C ASP A 261 10.77 9.81 -1.85
N MET A 262 11.79 8.94 -1.83
CA MET A 262 11.72 7.65 -2.48
C MET A 262 11.31 6.57 -1.50
N TRP A 263 10.48 5.64 -1.97
CA TRP A 263 10.18 4.41 -1.26
C TRP A 263 10.73 3.25 -2.08
N GLY A 264 11.49 2.38 -1.42
CA GLY A 264 11.88 1.09 -1.95
C GLY A 264 10.74 0.09 -1.81
N TYR A 265 10.38 -0.54 -2.91
CA TYR A 265 9.40 -1.60 -2.99
C TYR A 265 10.09 -2.88 -3.43
N THR A 266 9.84 -3.97 -2.72
CA THR A 266 10.25 -5.30 -3.12
C THR A 266 9.04 -6.20 -3.08
N PHE A 267 8.72 -6.82 -4.20
CA PHE A 267 7.65 -7.79 -4.35
C PHE A 267 8.30 -9.15 -4.60
N THR A 268 7.86 -10.17 -3.87
CA THR A 268 8.25 -11.55 -4.09
C THR A 268 7.02 -12.44 -4.13
N ARG A 269 7.03 -13.44 -5.00
CA ARG A 269 6.05 -14.54 -5.00
C ARG A 269 6.76 -15.88 -4.91
N SER A 270 6.13 -16.83 -4.24
CA SER A 270 6.67 -18.18 -4.03
C SER A 270 6.01 -19.24 -4.91
N ALA A 271 5.02 -18.87 -5.72
CA ALA A 271 4.31 -19.79 -6.61
C ALA A 271 4.89 -19.77 -8.04
N GLU A 272 4.67 -20.85 -8.79
CA GLU A 272 5.10 -20.96 -10.19
C GLU A 272 4.22 -20.14 -11.15
N LYS A 273 2.92 -20.02 -10.86
CA LYS A 273 1.96 -19.25 -11.66
C LYS A 273 2.28 -17.75 -11.68
N ASP A 274 2.14 -17.14 -12.85
CA ASP A 274 2.18 -15.68 -12.98
C ASP A 274 0.98 -15.07 -12.24
N THR A 275 1.22 -13.94 -11.55
CA THR A 275 0.21 -13.22 -10.77
C THR A 275 0.26 -11.76 -11.14
N THR A 276 -0.90 -11.15 -11.34
CA THR A 276 -1.04 -9.70 -11.43
C THR A 276 -1.26 -9.14 -10.04
N VAL A 277 -0.54 -8.06 -9.72
CA VAL A 277 -0.61 -7.40 -8.40
C VAL A 277 -1.06 -5.96 -8.55
N THR A 278 -2.14 -5.61 -7.85
CA THR A 278 -2.56 -4.21 -7.69
C THR A 278 -2.26 -3.77 -6.27
N PHE A 279 -1.20 -2.98 -6.10
CA PHE A 279 -0.81 -2.39 -4.82
C PHE A 279 -1.33 -0.97 -4.72
N SER A 280 -2.21 -0.70 -3.77
CA SER A 280 -2.71 0.63 -3.44
C SER A 280 -2.18 1.11 -2.11
N TYR A 281 -1.73 2.35 -2.10
CA TYR A 281 -1.20 3.03 -0.93
C TYR A 281 -1.84 4.40 -0.75
N LYS A 282 -2.43 4.64 0.42
CA LYS A 282 -3.10 5.90 0.76
C LYS A 282 -2.50 6.48 2.04
N ILE A 283 -2.32 7.79 2.05
CA ILE A 283 -1.85 8.57 3.20
C ILE A 283 -2.85 9.65 3.54
N GLU A 284 -3.22 9.72 4.80
CA GLU A 284 -3.99 10.79 5.40
C GLU A 284 -3.20 11.39 6.58
N LYS A 285 -3.18 12.72 6.66
CA LYS A 285 -2.56 13.47 7.77
C LYS A 285 -3.52 14.56 8.21
N THR A 286 -3.45 14.96 9.47
CA THR A 286 -4.28 16.06 9.98
C THR A 286 -4.07 17.32 9.15
N ASN A 287 -5.16 17.94 8.70
CA ASN A 287 -5.15 19.19 7.92
C ASN A 287 -4.39 19.11 6.58
N ASP A 288 -4.11 17.90 6.06
CA ASP A 288 -3.56 17.70 4.71
C ASP A 288 -4.61 17.01 3.85
N VAL A 289 -4.46 17.13 2.53
CA VAL A 289 -5.32 16.42 1.60
C VAL A 289 -4.80 15.01 1.43
N THR A 290 -5.72 14.05 1.50
CA THR A 290 -5.51 12.63 1.22
C THR A 290 -4.77 12.41 -0.10
N ARG A 291 -3.70 11.62 -0.05
CA ARG A 291 -2.89 11.22 -1.22
C ARG A 291 -2.99 9.72 -1.39
N SER A 292 -3.27 9.27 -2.60
CA SER A 292 -3.21 7.85 -2.95
C SER A 292 -2.30 7.63 -4.15
N ILE A 293 -1.66 6.47 -4.16
CA ILE A 293 -0.89 5.92 -5.28
C ILE A 293 -1.39 4.50 -5.47
N THR A 294 -1.68 4.11 -6.70
CA THR A 294 -1.91 2.70 -7.06
C THR A 294 -0.86 2.29 -8.07
N LEU A 295 -0.21 1.16 -7.81
CA LEU A 295 0.71 0.47 -8.68
C LEU A 295 0.02 -0.79 -9.17
N ASN A 296 -0.14 -0.93 -10.48
CA ASN A 296 -0.62 -2.15 -11.11
C ASN A 296 0.57 -2.81 -11.80
N ILE A 297 0.87 -4.06 -11.44
CA ILE A 297 1.99 -4.84 -11.94
C ILE A 297 1.43 -6.08 -12.61
N ASP A 298 1.37 -6.05 -13.94
CA ASP A 298 0.92 -7.19 -14.74
C ASP A 298 2.06 -8.17 -14.96
N LYS A 299 1.82 -9.46 -14.62
CA LYS A 299 2.81 -10.56 -14.59
C LYS A 299 3.97 -10.34 -13.63
N LEU A 300 3.67 -10.20 -12.32
CA LEU A 300 4.69 -10.10 -11.28
C LEU A 300 5.70 -11.26 -11.38
N PRO A 301 7.00 -11.01 -11.54
CA PRO A 301 8.03 -12.06 -11.51
C PRO A 301 8.25 -12.56 -10.08
N GLN A 302 8.95 -13.70 -9.93
CA GLN A 302 9.30 -14.25 -8.60
C GLN A 302 9.94 -13.23 -7.65
N LEU A 303 10.76 -12.33 -8.19
CA LEU A 303 11.35 -11.21 -7.47
C LEU A 303 11.33 -9.98 -8.39
N LEU A 304 10.70 -8.91 -7.91
CA LEU A 304 10.76 -7.57 -8.46
C LEU A 304 11.18 -6.62 -7.35
N SER A 305 12.25 -5.87 -7.55
CA SER A 305 12.67 -4.84 -6.60
C SER A 305 12.94 -3.55 -7.33
N PHE A 306 12.35 -2.46 -6.84
CA PHE A 306 12.58 -1.14 -7.38
C PHE A 306 12.46 -0.05 -6.33
N GLU A 307 13.10 1.08 -6.55
CA GLU A 307 12.82 2.32 -5.83
C GLU A 307 11.90 3.18 -6.67
N LEU A 308 10.89 3.77 -6.03
CA LEU A 308 9.94 4.65 -6.66
C LEU A 308 9.86 5.96 -5.87
N GLY A 309 10.38 7.01 -6.48
CA GLY A 309 10.19 8.40 -6.07
C GLY A 309 9.03 9.02 -6.81
N LEU A 310 8.05 9.49 -6.06
CA LEU A 310 6.88 10.18 -6.59
C LEU A 310 6.69 11.47 -5.82
N THR A 311 7.22 12.57 -6.34
CA THR A 311 6.97 13.90 -5.77
C THR A 311 6.55 14.92 -6.79
N PRO A 312 5.61 15.75 -6.35
CA PRO A 312 4.23 15.36 -6.17
C PRO A 312 3.61 15.16 -7.55
N PHE A 313 2.83 14.11 -7.79
CA PHE A 313 1.84 14.16 -8.86
C PHE A 313 0.88 15.30 -8.50
N SER A 314 1.15 16.53 -8.97
CA SER A 314 0.42 17.76 -8.64
C SER A 314 0.15 18.57 -9.90
N SER A 315 -0.77 19.52 -9.81
CA SER A 315 -0.99 20.53 -10.86
C SER A 315 0.25 21.38 -11.16
N GLY A 316 1.22 21.43 -10.24
CA GLY A 316 2.52 22.10 -10.40
C GLY A 316 3.59 21.24 -11.07
N GLY A 317 3.22 20.07 -11.60
CA GLY A 317 4.16 19.09 -12.13
C GLY A 317 4.60 18.08 -11.09
N GLY A 318 5.40 17.11 -11.53
CA GLY A 318 5.90 16.03 -10.68
C GLY A 318 7.11 15.32 -11.27
N ASN A 319 7.67 14.43 -10.47
CA ASN A 319 8.77 13.57 -10.86
C ASN A 319 8.44 12.09 -10.59
N LEU A 320 9.06 11.25 -11.40
CA LEU A 320 9.11 9.81 -11.29
C LEU A 320 10.58 9.44 -11.29
N LYS A 321 11.00 8.67 -10.29
CA LYS A 321 12.29 8.01 -10.29
C LYS A 321 12.07 6.54 -10.03
N TYR A 322 12.29 5.73 -11.06
CA TYR A 322 12.30 4.28 -11.01
C TYR A 322 13.73 3.79 -11.14
N ARG A 323 14.13 2.85 -10.29
CA ARG A 323 15.37 2.10 -10.45
C ARG A 323 15.17 0.67 -10.02
N SER A 324 15.62 -0.28 -10.83
CA SER A 324 15.68 -1.70 -10.53
C SER A 324 17.09 -2.25 -10.77
N ASN A 325 17.25 -3.55 -10.55
CA ASN A 325 18.50 -4.28 -10.76
C ASN A 325 18.63 -4.95 -12.14
N ARG A 326 17.56 -4.96 -12.94
CA ARG A 326 17.48 -5.54 -14.28
C ARG A 326 16.22 -5.06 -14.99
N GLU A 327 16.15 -5.24 -16.29
CA GLU A 327 14.92 -5.08 -17.05
C GLU A 327 13.90 -6.17 -16.71
N TYR A 328 12.61 -5.82 -16.78
CA TYR A 328 11.50 -6.73 -16.54
C TYR A 328 10.50 -6.67 -17.69
N ASN A 329 10.09 -7.84 -18.19
CA ASN A 329 9.02 -7.95 -19.16
C ASN A 329 7.64 -7.89 -18.46
N ILE A 330 7.33 -6.74 -17.88
CA ILE A 330 6.10 -6.47 -17.13
C ILE A 330 5.53 -5.10 -17.52
N THR A 331 4.27 -4.88 -17.18
CA THR A 331 3.64 -3.56 -17.27
C THR A 331 3.45 -2.98 -15.88
N LEU A 332 3.97 -1.77 -15.65
CA LEU A 332 3.72 -0.99 -14.44
C LEU A 332 2.79 0.18 -14.75
N GLY A 333 1.56 0.11 -14.25
CA GLY A 333 0.64 1.24 -14.20
C GLY A 333 0.79 1.99 -12.88
N ILE A 334 0.82 3.32 -12.94
CA ILE A 334 0.89 4.21 -11.79
C ILE A 334 -0.27 5.20 -11.91
N THR A 335 -1.09 5.26 -10.88
CA THR A 335 -2.18 6.24 -10.76
C THR A 335 -2.13 6.91 -9.40
N GLY A 336 -2.75 8.08 -9.27
CA GLY A 336 -2.70 8.88 -8.07
C GLY A 336 -3.68 10.04 -8.05
N SER A 337 -4.10 10.45 -6.85
CA SER A 337 -5.25 11.35 -6.67
C SER A 337 -5.03 12.80 -7.14
N ARG A 338 -3.80 13.22 -7.44
CA ARG A 338 -3.43 14.63 -7.68
C ARG A 338 -2.68 14.90 -8.97
N LEU A 339 -2.73 13.96 -9.89
CA LEU A 339 -1.96 13.87 -11.13
C LEU A 339 -2.08 15.02 -12.16
N GLY A 340 -2.81 16.08 -11.85
CA GLY A 340 -3.14 17.13 -12.80
C GLY A 340 -4.05 16.56 -13.89
N ILE A 341 -3.79 16.92 -15.14
CA ILE A 341 -4.66 16.53 -16.26
C ILE A 341 -4.43 15.07 -16.66
N CYS A 342 -3.21 14.55 -16.51
CA CYS A 342 -2.87 13.17 -16.88
C CYS A 342 -2.80 12.24 -15.66
N LYS A 343 -3.81 11.39 -15.44
CA LYS A 343 -3.99 10.54 -14.23
C LYS A 343 -3.39 9.13 -14.29
N TYR A 344 -2.77 8.76 -15.39
CA TYR A 344 -2.22 7.43 -15.58
C TYR A 344 -0.85 7.53 -16.23
N PHE A 345 0.13 6.87 -15.62
CA PHE A 345 1.46 6.68 -16.17
C PHE A 345 1.73 5.18 -16.27
N ILE A 346 1.97 4.68 -17.48
CA ILE A 346 2.13 3.25 -17.75
C ILE A 346 3.49 3.05 -18.40
N ILE A 347 4.24 2.07 -17.90
CA ILE A 347 5.52 1.64 -18.49
C ILE A 347 5.37 0.17 -18.85
N LYS A 348 5.42 -0.15 -20.14
CA LYS A 348 5.56 -1.53 -20.62
C LYS A 348 7.04 -1.86 -20.79
N HIS A 349 7.42 -3.12 -20.55
CA HIS A 349 8.81 -3.58 -20.64
C HIS A 349 9.76 -2.71 -19.80
N ILE A 350 9.52 -2.67 -18.49
CA ILE A 350 10.18 -1.72 -17.58
C ILE A 350 11.72 -1.88 -17.63
N PRO A 351 12.46 -0.80 -17.90
CA PRO A 351 13.91 -0.84 -18.00
C PRO A 351 14.56 -0.78 -16.61
N GLU A 352 15.89 -0.84 -16.52
CA GLU A 352 16.61 -0.70 -15.23
C GLU A 352 16.41 0.67 -14.55
N GLU A 353 16.29 1.75 -15.32
CA GLU A 353 16.11 3.08 -14.78
C GLU A 353 15.14 3.89 -15.65
N VAL A 354 14.14 4.50 -15.00
CA VAL A 354 13.29 5.54 -15.61
C VAL A 354 13.34 6.76 -14.73
N LYS A 355 13.62 7.93 -15.33
CA LYS A 355 13.43 9.22 -14.64
C LYS A 355 12.51 10.06 -15.49
N ALA A 356 11.40 10.49 -14.95
CA ALA A 356 10.54 11.45 -15.62
C ALA A 356 10.36 12.68 -14.74
N THR A 357 10.32 13.86 -15.34
CA THR A 357 9.82 15.09 -14.73
C THR A 357 8.84 15.68 -15.71
N TRP A 358 7.64 16.04 -15.29
CA TRP A 358 6.65 16.62 -16.19
C TRP A 358 5.87 17.74 -15.51
N LEU A 359 5.29 18.60 -16.34
CA LEU A 359 4.32 19.62 -15.96
C LEU A 359 3.10 19.44 -16.87
N PRO A 360 1.99 18.88 -16.36
CA PRO A 360 0.85 18.52 -17.19
C PRO A 360 -0.08 19.73 -17.34
N LYS A 361 0.40 20.79 -18.00
CA LYS A 361 -0.38 21.99 -18.33
C LYS A 361 -0.68 22.05 -19.81
N LEU A 362 -1.78 22.71 -20.18
CA LEU A 362 -2.10 23.00 -21.58
C LEU A 362 -1.11 24.02 -22.15
N ILE A 363 -0.89 25.09 -21.40
CA ILE A 363 0.06 26.15 -21.73
C ILE A 363 1.31 25.99 -20.87
N GLY A 364 2.47 25.89 -21.52
CA GLY A 364 3.78 25.73 -20.89
C GLY A 364 3.97 24.37 -20.25
N GLY A 365 3.41 23.32 -20.85
CA GLY A 365 3.58 21.95 -20.38
C GLY A 365 4.88 21.33 -20.90
N PHE A 366 5.42 20.37 -20.16
CA PHE A 366 6.62 19.65 -20.57
C PHE A 366 6.68 18.24 -19.99
N LEU A 367 7.51 17.40 -20.60
CA LEU A 367 7.93 16.10 -20.12
C LEU A 367 9.42 15.91 -20.44
N ASN A 368 10.24 15.77 -19.41
CA ASN A 368 11.62 15.31 -19.53
C ASN A 368 11.66 13.85 -19.07
N LEU A 369 12.09 12.96 -19.94
CA LEU A 369 12.06 11.53 -19.72
C LEU A 369 13.43 10.93 -20.02
N TYR A 370 13.88 10.06 -19.15
CA TYR A 370 15.08 9.26 -19.30
C TYR A 370 14.71 7.80 -19.16
N THR A 371 15.23 6.97 -20.05
CA THR A 371 15.18 5.50 -19.96
C THR A 371 16.57 4.92 -20.16
N SER A 372 16.92 3.88 -19.40
CA SER A 372 18.21 3.19 -19.55
C SER A 372 18.30 2.26 -20.78
N SER A 373 17.19 1.98 -21.45
CA SER A 373 17.10 1.07 -22.61
C SER A 373 16.02 1.53 -23.58
N SER A 374 16.09 1.11 -24.85
CA SER A 374 15.12 1.41 -25.93
C SER A 374 13.82 0.60 -25.93
N HIS A 375 13.77 -0.53 -25.23
CA HIS A 375 12.61 -1.42 -25.19
C HIS A 375 11.29 -0.86 -24.61
N PRO A 376 11.27 0.06 -23.61
CA PRO A 376 10.03 0.42 -22.97
C PRO A 376 9.10 1.25 -23.86
N GLU A 377 7.80 1.01 -23.69
CA GLU A 377 6.74 1.93 -24.13
C GLU A 377 6.24 2.68 -22.89
N ILE A 378 6.27 4.01 -22.95
CA ILE A 378 5.80 4.89 -21.87
C ILE A 378 4.54 5.61 -22.33
N ILE A 379 3.45 5.40 -21.60
CA ILE A 379 2.14 5.96 -21.91
C ILE A 379 1.68 6.84 -20.75
N ILE A 380 1.24 8.05 -21.06
CA ILE A 380 0.68 9.02 -20.13
C ILE A 380 -0.72 9.37 -20.62
N LYS A 381 -1.74 9.27 -19.77
CA LYS A 381 -3.13 9.56 -20.18
C LYS A 381 -4.00 10.13 -19.06
N ASP A 382 -5.05 10.86 -19.41
CA ASP A 382 -5.99 11.49 -18.46
C ASP A 382 -7.02 10.52 -17.84
N LYS A 383 -7.39 9.48 -18.61
CA LYS A 383 -8.33 8.43 -18.19
C LYS A 383 -7.82 7.04 -18.58
N GLU A 384 -8.34 6.02 -17.91
CA GLU A 384 -7.98 4.63 -18.22
C GLU A 384 -8.53 4.18 -19.57
N HIS A 385 -9.84 4.37 -19.76
CA HIS A 385 -10.55 4.06 -20.99
C HIS A 385 -10.97 5.36 -21.67
N GLU A 386 -10.90 5.38 -23.00
CA GLU A 386 -11.29 6.52 -23.84
C GLU A 386 -10.67 7.86 -23.37
N PRO A 387 -9.32 7.95 -23.31
CA PRO A 387 -8.65 9.15 -22.86
C PRO A 387 -8.92 10.33 -23.79
N LYS A 388 -9.13 11.52 -23.24
CA LYS A 388 -9.12 12.76 -24.02
C LYS A 388 -7.70 13.23 -24.30
N ILE A 389 -6.74 12.83 -23.47
CA ILE A 389 -5.33 13.15 -23.62
C ILE A 389 -4.52 11.87 -23.46
N ARG A 390 -3.72 11.55 -24.48
CA ARG A 390 -2.81 10.41 -24.47
C ARG A 390 -1.49 10.81 -25.12
N PHE A 391 -0.40 10.56 -24.41
CA PHE A 391 0.96 10.60 -24.93
C PHE A 391 1.53 9.19 -24.83
N SER A 392 2.09 8.66 -25.92
CA SER A 392 2.87 7.44 -25.92
C SER A 392 4.22 7.69 -26.58
N PHE A 393 5.23 7.07 -26.00
CA PHE A 393 6.62 7.14 -26.42
C PHE A 393 7.16 5.72 -26.45
N ALA A 394 7.73 5.30 -27.59
CA ALA A 394 8.40 4.02 -27.74
C ALA A 394 9.75 4.16 -28.46
N ASN A 395 10.59 3.12 -28.38
CA ASN A 395 11.96 3.15 -28.88
C ASN A 395 12.80 4.29 -28.26
N LEU A 396 12.71 4.40 -26.93
CA LEU A 396 13.29 5.51 -26.16
C LEU A 396 14.61 5.06 -25.58
N SER A 397 15.76 5.58 -26.01
CA SER A 397 16.98 5.39 -25.24
C SER A 397 17.53 6.75 -24.81
N ARG A 398 17.91 6.85 -23.52
CA ARG A 398 18.44 8.07 -22.90
C ARG A 398 17.40 9.19 -22.78
N MET A 399 17.80 10.45 -22.95
CA MET A 399 16.95 11.61 -22.67
C MET A 399 16.01 11.95 -23.82
N ILE A 400 14.80 12.33 -23.43
CA ILE A 400 13.75 12.88 -24.28
C ILE A 400 13.18 14.10 -23.57
N ASN A 401 13.02 15.19 -24.29
CA ASN A 401 12.39 16.41 -23.78
C ASN A 401 11.26 16.80 -24.72
N ALA A 402 10.03 16.68 -24.24
CA ALA A 402 8.85 17.19 -24.91
C ALA A 402 8.40 18.48 -24.22
N THR A 403 8.08 19.51 -25.00
CA THR A 403 7.52 20.77 -24.53
C THR A 403 6.38 21.18 -25.43
N TRP A 404 5.35 21.77 -24.87
CA TRP A 404 4.17 22.13 -25.63
C TRP A 404 3.43 23.34 -25.07
N GLU A 405 2.73 24.00 -25.97
CA GLU A 405 1.70 24.97 -25.67
C GLU A 405 0.51 24.68 -26.56
N PHE A 406 -0.64 24.47 -25.95
CA PHE A 406 -1.89 24.24 -26.64
C PHE A 406 -2.88 25.28 -26.13
N ASN A 407 -3.13 26.28 -26.97
CA ASN A 407 -4.18 27.27 -26.79
C ASN A 407 -5.31 27.01 -27.81
N ASN A 408 -6.45 27.66 -27.63
CA ASN A 408 -7.62 27.47 -28.49
C ASN A 408 -7.39 27.93 -29.94
N GLU A 409 -6.46 28.86 -30.16
CA GLU A 409 -6.17 29.46 -31.46
C GLU A 409 -4.77 29.07 -31.96
N THR A 410 -3.78 29.07 -31.07
CA THR A 410 -2.37 28.81 -31.42
C THR A 410 -1.76 27.69 -30.60
N GLY A 411 -0.69 27.09 -31.10
CA GLY A 411 0.09 26.18 -30.28
C GLY A 411 1.27 25.54 -30.98
N TYR A 412 2.04 24.80 -30.20
CA TYR A 412 3.14 23.99 -30.68
C TYR A 412 3.34 22.74 -29.85
N PHE A 413 3.95 21.74 -30.48
CA PHE A 413 4.56 20.61 -29.82
C PHE A 413 5.98 20.45 -30.32
N LYS A 414 6.92 20.37 -29.39
CA LYS A 414 8.35 20.19 -29.66
C LYS A 414 8.85 18.98 -28.90
N LEU A 415 9.61 18.13 -29.59
CA LEU A 415 10.32 17.00 -29.02
C LEU A 415 11.79 17.08 -29.38
N THR A 416 12.65 16.79 -28.42
CA THR A 416 14.05 16.47 -28.66
C THR A 416 14.40 15.13 -28.02
N SER A 417 15.22 14.34 -28.70
CA SER A 417 15.73 13.06 -28.21
C SER A 417 17.24 12.99 -28.38
N ASP A 418 17.90 12.19 -27.55
CA ASP A 418 19.35 11.94 -27.70
C ASP A 418 19.68 11.10 -28.94
N GLN A 419 18.72 10.32 -29.44
CA GLN A 419 18.90 9.41 -30.57
C GLN A 419 17.70 9.46 -31.53
N PRO A 420 17.95 9.20 -32.83
CA PRO A 420 16.88 9.10 -33.80
C PRO A 420 16.14 7.76 -33.62
N GLY A 421 14.97 7.64 -34.21
CA GLY A 421 14.13 6.44 -34.18
C GLY A 421 13.01 6.46 -33.14
N THR A 422 12.87 7.54 -32.36
CA THR A 422 11.80 7.66 -31.36
C THR A 422 10.44 7.60 -32.03
N ILE A 423 9.56 6.74 -31.52
CA ILE A 423 8.18 6.63 -31.96
C ILE A 423 7.32 7.43 -30.99
N ILE A 424 6.50 8.34 -31.53
CA ILE A 424 5.55 9.13 -30.76
C ILE A 424 4.13 8.88 -31.24
N SER A 425 3.22 8.80 -30.28
CA SER A 425 1.79 8.84 -30.51
C SER A 425 1.19 9.83 -29.53
N PHE A 426 0.67 10.93 -30.06
CA PHE A 426 0.02 11.98 -29.30
C PHE A 426 -1.41 12.12 -29.78
N TYR A 427 -2.33 12.12 -28.83
CA TYR A 427 -3.74 12.35 -29.08
C TYR A 427 -4.29 13.31 -28.04
N TRP A 428 -4.96 14.35 -28.50
CA TRP A 428 -5.67 15.27 -27.63
C TRP A 428 -6.95 15.80 -28.28
N ARG A 429 -8.08 15.52 -27.62
CA ARG A 429 -9.38 16.15 -27.85
C ARG A 429 -9.63 17.38 -26.98
N ILE A 430 -9.84 18.53 -27.63
CA ILE A 430 -10.30 19.80 -27.04
C ILE A 430 -11.71 20.09 -27.60
N ASP A 431 -12.54 20.84 -26.88
CA ASP A 431 -13.89 21.16 -27.35
C ASP A 431 -13.85 21.85 -28.73
N GLY A 432 -14.19 21.09 -29.79
CA GLY A 432 -14.21 21.55 -31.18
C GLY A 432 -13.00 21.19 -32.05
N PHE A 433 -11.95 20.56 -31.51
CA PHE A 433 -10.75 20.17 -32.27
C PHE A 433 -10.06 18.93 -31.70
N ASP A 434 -9.62 18.02 -32.58
CA ASP A 434 -8.81 16.85 -32.25
C ASP A 434 -7.41 17.03 -32.86
N ILE A 435 -6.36 16.83 -32.06
CA ILE A 435 -4.97 16.71 -32.53
C ILE A 435 -4.56 15.26 -32.43
N GLU A 436 -4.11 14.70 -33.55
CA GLU A 436 -3.49 13.39 -33.60
C GLU A 436 -2.15 13.46 -34.34
N ILE A 437 -1.10 12.99 -33.68
CA ILE A 437 0.25 12.88 -34.25
C ILE A 437 0.74 11.47 -33.97
N ASN A 438 0.91 10.66 -35.01
CA ASN A 438 1.52 9.34 -34.93
C ASN A 438 2.70 9.29 -35.90
N THR A 439 3.92 9.25 -35.38
CA THR A 439 5.11 9.30 -36.24
C THR A 439 6.33 8.62 -35.62
N GLY A 440 7.17 8.05 -36.49
CA GLY A 440 8.52 7.58 -36.17
C GLY A 440 9.56 8.61 -36.65
N LEU A 441 10.35 9.14 -35.73
CA LEU A 441 11.32 10.19 -36.03
C LEU A 441 12.62 9.60 -36.55
N SER A 442 13.13 10.03 -37.71
CA SER A 442 14.50 9.73 -38.15
C SER A 442 15.54 10.74 -37.63
N THR A 443 15.08 11.74 -36.91
CA THR A 443 15.86 12.85 -36.35
C THR A 443 15.79 12.84 -34.83
N ASN A 444 16.66 13.65 -34.22
CA ASN A 444 16.66 13.92 -32.78
C ASN A 444 15.75 15.09 -32.39
N TYR A 445 14.98 15.61 -33.34
CA TYR A 445 14.24 16.87 -33.20
C TYR A 445 12.96 16.82 -34.02
N PHE A 446 11.84 17.14 -33.39
CA PHE A 446 10.56 17.34 -34.03
C PHE A 446 9.91 18.62 -33.49
N LEU A 447 9.36 19.43 -34.40
CA LEU A 447 8.56 20.60 -34.06
C LEU A 447 7.38 20.65 -35.02
N THR A 448 6.19 20.79 -34.44
CA THR A 448 4.98 21.20 -35.13
C THR A 448 4.39 22.40 -34.42
N SER A 449 3.80 23.31 -35.18
CA SER A 449 3.10 24.49 -34.68
C SER A 449 1.89 24.77 -35.55
N TRP A 450 0.86 25.34 -34.96
CA TRP A 450 -0.37 25.69 -35.64
C TRP A 450 -0.89 27.04 -35.17
N ASP A 451 -1.68 27.64 -36.04
CA ASP A 451 -2.43 28.87 -35.86
C ASP A 451 -3.76 28.65 -36.59
N ILE A 452 -4.85 28.60 -35.84
CA ILE A 452 -6.17 28.12 -36.28
C ILE A 452 -7.24 29.11 -35.78
N ASP A 453 -7.81 29.86 -36.70
CA ASP A 453 -8.85 30.86 -36.42
C ASP A 453 -10.28 30.27 -36.34
N ILE A 454 -10.49 29.00 -36.74
CA ILE A 454 -11.81 28.32 -36.81
C ILE A 454 -11.68 26.85 -36.38
N PRO A 455 -12.62 26.26 -35.62
CA PRO A 455 -12.61 24.83 -35.26
C PRO A 455 -12.46 23.89 -36.48
N GLY A 456 -11.69 22.80 -36.33
CA GLY A 456 -11.38 21.85 -37.42
C GLY A 456 -10.80 20.53 -36.92
N TYR A 457 -10.09 19.78 -37.76
CA TYR A 457 -9.17 18.72 -37.32
C TYR A 457 -7.94 18.71 -38.22
N LEU A 458 -6.77 18.44 -37.63
CA LEU A 458 -5.54 18.20 -38.37
C LEU A 458 -5.06 16.80 -38.04
N GLU A 459 -5.01 15.96 -39.06
CA GLU A 459 -4.43 14.62 -38.99
C GLU A 459 -3.13 14.60 -39.79
N LEU A 460 -2.01 14.33 -39.11
CA LEU A 460 -0.72 14.03 -39.73
C LEU A 460 -0.42 12.56 -39.49
N ASP A 461 -0.99 11.71 -40.35
CA ASP A 461 -0.63 10.31 -40.43
C ASP A 461 0.48 10.13 -41.47
N CYS A 462 1.64 9.69 -40.99
CA CYS A 462 2.79 9.46 -41.85
C CYS A 462 2.75 8.07 -42.49
N ASN A 463 1.76 7.23 -42.16
CA ASN A 463 1.61 5.85 -42.63
C ASN A 463 2.93 5.06 -42.48
N GLU A 464 3.54 5.18 -41.30
CA GLU A 464 4.88 4.66 -40.93
C GLU A 464 6.10 5.27 -41.68
N ASN A 465 5.91 6.31 -42.50
CA ASN A 465 6.98 6.98 -43.24
C ASN A 465 7.55 8.22 -42.52
N TYR A 466 8.76 8.62 -42.94
CA TYR A 466 9.62 9.57 -42.22
C TYR A 466 9.22 11.05 -42.41
N LEU A 467 9.21 11.83 -41.33
CA LEU A 467 9.02 13.28 -41.36
C LEU A 467 10.21 14.01 -40.70
N ILE A 468 10.94 14.80 -41.50
CA ILE A 468 12.11 15.59 -41.06
C ILE A 468 11.67 16.94 -40.50
N SER A 469 10.69 17.58 -41.15
CA SER A 469 9.98 18.77 -40.67
C SER A 469 8.71 18.95 -41.52
N TYR A 470 7.65 19.47 -40.92
CA TYR A 470 6.48 19.93 -41.65
C TYR A 470 5.93 21.17 -40.97
N HIS A 471 5.60 22.17 -41.77
CA HIS A 471 4.96 23.39 -41.36
C HIS A 471 3.76 23.58 -42.25
N PHE A 472 2.57 23.63 -41.66
CA PHE A 472 1.36 23.99 -42.39
C PHE A 472 0.76 25.21 -41.71
N LYS A 473 0.24 26.10 -42.53
CA LYS A 473 -0.50 27.29 -42.14
C LYS A 473 -1.85 27.17 -42.81
N ILE A 474 -2.92 27.16 -42.02
CA ILE A 474 -4.29 27.14 -42.55
C ILE A 474 -4.80 28.57 -42.42
N GLU A 475 -4.79 29.30 -43.53
CA GLU A 475 -5.44 30.61 -43.63
C GLU A 475 -6.77 30.42 -44.34
N PHE A 476 -7.86 30.82 -43.69
CA PHE A 476 -9.15 31.00 -44.36
C PHE A 476 -9.34 32.49 -44.63
N ASP A 477 -9.17 32.90 -45.88
CA ASP A 477 -9.65 34.20 -46.34
C ASP A 477 -11.18 34.15 -46.43
N ASN A 478 -11.86 35.07 -45.75
CA ASN A 478 -13.31 35.25 -45.85
C ASN A 478 -13.77 35.65 -47.25
#